data_AF-A0A7C7L771-F1
#
_entry.id   AF-A0A7C7L771-F1
#
_cell.length_a   1.000
_cell.length_b   1.000
_cell.length_c   1.000
_cell.angle_alpha   90.00
_cell.angle_beta   90.00
_cell.angle_gamma   90.00
#
_symmetry.space_group_name_H-M   'P 1'
#
loop_
_entity.id
_entity.type
_entity.pdbx_description
1 polymer ?
#
loop_
_entity_poly.entity_id
_entity_poly.type
_entity_poly.pdbx_seq_one_letter_code
_entity_poly.pdbx_strand_id
1 'polypeptide(L)' 'MRVIRLAESLPRGQTAAVVGRQLLRSATSVGANYRAACRAKSTADFISKMGTVEEEADESLYWMELLVEA' A
#
# COMPACT_ATOMS: atom_id res chain seq x y z
N MET A 1 -9.09 -0.34 -6.67
CA MET A 1 -8.92 -0.73 -8.10
C MET A 1 -7.81 0.01 -8.84
N ARG A 2 -7.46 1.27 -8.55
CA ARG A 2 -6.43 2.01 -9.31
C ARG A 2 -5.03 1.38 -9.27
N VAL A 3 -4.56 0.97 -8.08
CA VAL A 3 -3.21 0.37 -7.94
C VAL A 3 -3.09 -0.98 -8.66
N ILE A 4 -4.15 -1.79 -8.66
CA ILE A 4 -4.17 -3.06 -9.41
C ILE A 4 -3.98 -2.81 -10.90
N ARG A 5 -4.74 -1.86 -11.47
CA ARG A 5 -4.60 -1.51 -12.89
C ARG A 5 -3.22 -0.92 -13.21
N LEU A 6 -2.65 -0.13 -12.30
CA LEU A 6 -1.28 0.39 -12.45
C LEU A 6 -0.27 -0.76 -12.52
N ALA A 7 -0.30 -1.68 -11.55
CA ALA A 7 0.61 -2.82 -11.50
C ALA A 7 0.45 -3.74 -12.73
N GLU A 8 -0.77 -3.95 -13.22
CA GLU A 8 -1.05 -4.71 -14.44
C GLU A 8 -0.56 -4.01 -15.72
N SER A 9 -0.42 -2.68 -15.70
CA SER A 9 0.04 -1.88 -16.84
C SER A 9 1.57 -1.77 -16.94
N LEU A 10 2.32 -2.23 -15.93
CA LEU A 10 3.76 -2.15 -15.93
C LEU A 10 4.40 -3.01 -17.05
N PRO A 11 5.54 -2.57 -17.61
CA PRO A 11 6.23 -3.33 -18.64
C PRO A 11 6.63 -4.73 -18.13
N ARG A 12 6.67 -5.70 -19.05
CA ARG A 12 7.10 -7.06 -18.71
C ARG A 12 8.60 -7.06 -18.41
N GLY A 13 8.95 -7.33 -17.16
CA GLY A 13 10.33 -7.43 -16.70
C GLY A 13 10.40 -7.82 -15.23
N GLN A 14 11.52 -8.41 -14.80
CA GLN A 14 11.67 -8.85 -13.41
C GLN A 14 11.62 -7.68 -12.42
N THR A 15 12.29 -6.57 -12.73
CA THR A 15 12.30 -5.36 -11.88
C THR A 15 10.90 -4.78 -11.70
N ALA A 16 10.19 -4.55 -12.80
CA ALA A 16 8.81 -4.05 -12.77
C ALA A 16 7.86 -5.02 -12.05
N ALA A 17 8.04 -6.33 -12.19
CA ALA A 17 7.26 -7.33 -11.47
C ALA A 17 7.53 -7.33 -9.96
N VAL A 18 8.76 -7.10 -9.53
CA VAL A 18 9.12 -6.99 -8.10
C VAL A 18 8.51 -5.72 -7.51
N VAL A 19 8.73 -4.56 -8.13
CA VAL A 19 8.19 -3.27 -7.67
C VAL A 19 6.66 -3.29 -7.66
N GLY A 20 6.05 -3.79 -8.73
CA GLY A 20 4.59 -3.91 -8.83
C GLY A 20 3.98 -4.80 -7.75
N ARG A 21 4.66 -5.90 -7.38
CA ARG A 21 4.22 -6.76 -6.26
C ARG A 21 4.33 -6.06 -4.91
N GLN A 22 5.40 -5.31 -4.68
CA GLN A 22 5.57 -4.56 -3.42
C GLN A 22 4.51 -3.48 -3.28
N LEU A 23 4.28 -2.69 -4.35
CA LEU A 23 3.22 -1.70 -4.41
C LEU A 23 1.83 -2.32 -4.21
N LEU A 24 1.53 -3.47 -4.82
CA LEU A 24 0.26 -4.16 -4.64
C LEU A 24 0.06 -4.57 -3.18
N ARG A 25 1.10 -5.08 -2.53
CA ARG A 25 1.05 -5.53 -1.13
C ARG A 25 0.75 -4.35 -0.22
N SER A 26 1.59 -3.31 -0.23
CA SER A 26 1.41 -2.17 0.67
C SER A 26 0.10 -1.42 0.42
N ALA A 27 -0.26 -1.16 -0.84
CA ALA A 27 -1.47 -0.41 -1.16
C ALA A 27 -2.77 -1.16 -0.80
N THR A 28 -2.76 -2.50 -0.86
CA THR A 28 -3.93 -3.29 -0.42
C THR A 28 -3.98 -3.42 1.11
N SER A 29 -2.82 -3.42 1.77
CA SER A 29 -2.72 -3.36 3.24
C SER A 29 -3.34 -2.09 3.83
N VAL A 30 -3.20 -0.92 3.18
CA VAL A 30 -3.84 0.34 3.64
C VAL A 30 -5.34 0.15 3.92
N GLY A 31 -6.07 -0.38 2.94
CA GLY A 31 -7.52 -0.61 3.07
C GLY A 31 -7.87 -1.71 4.07
N ALA A 32 -7.05 -2.77 4.15
CA ALA A 32 -7.22 -3.86 5.10
C ALA A 32 -7.03 -3.39 6.55
N ASN A 33 -5.94 -2.67 6.83
CA ASN A 33 -5.63 -2.11 8.13
C ASN A 33 -6.62 -1.02 8.53
N TYR A 34 -7.09 -0.19 7.59
CA TYR A 34 -8.14 0.78 7.89
C TYR A 34 -9.44 0.11 8.33
N ARG A 35 -9.86 -0.97 7.66
CA ARG A 35 -11.01 -1.78 8.08
C ARG A 35 -10.82 -2.44 9.46
N ALA A 36 -9.58 -2.73 9.85
CA ALA A 36 -9.27 -3.21 11.19
C ALA A 36 -9.30 -2.09 12.23
N ALA A 37 -8.83 -0.88 11.88
CA ALA A 37 -8.92 0.32 12.69
C ALA A 37 -10.38 0.69 12.98
N CYS A 38 -11.27 0.65 11.97
CA CYS A 38 -12.71 0.89 12.17
C CYS A 38 -13.39 -0.10 13.15
N ARG A 39 -12.74 -1.22 13.48
CA ARG A 39 -13.20 -2.22 14.45
C ARG A 39 -12.38 -2.19 15.75
N ALA A 40 -11.70 -1.08 16.01
CA ALA A 40 -10.91 -0.90 17.21
C ALA A 40 -11.76 -0.95 18.49
N LYS A 41 -11.16 -1.47 19.56
CA LYS A 41 -11.83 -1.65 20.85
C LYS A 41 -11.75 -0.41 21.75
N SER A 42 -10.92 0.56 21.39
CA SER A 42 -10.73 1.82 22.11
C SER A 42 -10.11 2.86 21.18
N THR A 43 -10.10 4.12 21.62
CA THR A 43 -9.41 5.21 20.91
C THR A 43 -7.91 4.95 20.76
N ALA A 44 -7.26 4.40 21.79
CA ALA A 44 -5.83 4.08 21.73
C ALA A 44 -5.54 2.96 20.70
N ASP A 45 -6.37 1.92 20.66
CA ASP A 45 -6.28 0.85 19.65
C ASP A 45 -6.55 1.38 18.24
N PHE A 46 -7.49 2.31 18.09
CA PHE A 46 -7.76 2.99 16.82
C PHE A 46 -6.53 3.77 16.33
N ILE A 47 -5.94 4.60 17.20
CA ILE A 47 -4.76 5.41 16.86
C ILE A 47 -3.58 4.51 16.48
N SER A 48 -3.31 3.46 17.25
CA SER A 48 -2.24 2.51 16.96
C SER A 48 -2.41 1.87 15.57
N LYS A 49 -3.61 1.38 15.25
CA LYS A 49 -3.90 0.78 13.93
C LYS A 49 -3.86 1.80 12.80
N MET A 50 -4.26 3.04 13.05
CA MET A 50 -4.11 4.12 12.06
C MET A 50 -2.65 4.44 11.77
N GLY A 51 -1.73 4.28 12.72
CA GLY A 51 -0.29 4.36 12.47
C GLY A 51 0.16 3.33 11.43
N THR A 52 -0.28 2.07 11.54
CA THR A 52 0.00 1.06 10.50
C THR A 52 -0.63 1.40 9.15
N VAL A 53 -1.81 2.03 9.13
CA VAL A 53 -2.43 2.51 7.87
C VAL A 53 -1.56 3.57 7.21
N GLU A 54 -1.02 4.50 8.00
CA GLU A 54 -0.11 5.54 7.53
C GLU A 54 1.20 4.96 6.98
N GLU A 55 1.84 4.05 7.71
CA GLU A 55 3.06 3.37 7.28
C GLU A 55 2.89 2.66 5.92
N GLU A 56 1.79 1.92 5.73
CA GLU A 56 1.50 1.22 4.48
C GLU A 56 1.18 2.19 3.32
N ALA A 57 0.59 3.34 3.64
CA ALA A 57 0.31 4.39 2.66
C ALA A 57 1.60 5.08 2.20
N ASP A 58 2.51 5.35 3.14
CA ASP A 58 3.84 5.89 2.86
C ASP A 58 4.68 4.91 2.03
N GLU A 59 4.71 3.61 2.40
CA GLU A 59 5.39 2.59 1.59
C GLU A 59 4.79 2.53 0.17
N SER A 60 3.46 2.64 0.03
CA SER A 60 2.81 2.70 -1.28
C SER A 60 3.26 3.91 -2.10
N LEU A 61 3.39 5.08 -1.47
CA LEU A 61 3.87 6.31 -2.11
C LEU A 61 5.31 6.12 -2.60
N TYR A 62 6.19 5.61 -1.74
CA TYR A 62 7.58 5.34 -2.08
C TYR A 62 7.72 4.47 -3.34
N TRP A 63 6.94 3.40 -3.45
CA TRP A 63 6.99 2.55 -4.65
C TRP A 63 6.45 3.25 -5.90
N MET A 64 5.48 4.17 -5.77
CA MET A 64 5.00 4.97 -6.88
C MET A 64 6.03 6.01 -7.32
N GLU A 65 6.74 6.63 -6.39
CA GLU A 65 7.85 7.56 -6.68
C GLU A 65 8.98 6.84 -7.42
N LEU A 66 9.38 5.65 -6.95
CA LEU A 66 10.40 4.83 -7.60
C LEU A 66 10.01 4.45 -9.05
N LEU A 67 8.73 4.21 -9.32
CA LEU A 67 8.23 3.92 -10.67
C LEU A 67 8.24 5.15 -11.60
N VAL A 68 8.23 6.37 -11.05
CA VAL A 68 8.26 7.62 -11.82
C VAL A 68 9.69 8.07 -12.10
N GLU A 69 10.61 7.84 -11.17
CA GLU A 69 12.03 8.20 -11.32
C GLU A 69 12.83 7.25 -12.21
N ALA A 70 12.37 6.00 -12.36
CA ALA A 70 13.02 4.94 -13.15
C ALA A 70 12.78 5.08 -14.67
#